data_AF-A0A0M2UYE0-F1
#
_entry.id   AF-A0A0M2UYE0-F1
#
_cell.length_a   1.000
_cell.length_b   1.000
_cell.length_c   1.000
_cell.angle_alpha   90.00
_cell.angle_beta   90.00
_cell.angle_gamma   90.00
#
_symmetry.space_group_name_H-M   'P 1'
#
loop_
_entity.id
_entity.type
_entity.pdbx_description
1 polymer ?
#
loop_
_entity_poly.entity_id
_entity_poly.type
_entity_poly.pdbx_seq_one_letter_code
_entity_poly.pdbx_strand_id
1 'polypeptide(L)'
;MSSTVQKAKKAKKITISLPTEILKEVEELEKKLKMPKSEILSKALEKFSRDYKAKKLQKIAKMMAPEYMLDSDLVAMTSLDSEEFR
;
A
#
# COMPACT_ATOMS: atom_id res chain seq x y z
N MET A 1 -14.70 -40.34 4.02
CA MET A 1 -15.37 -39.17 3.41
C MET A 1 -14.72 -37.92 3.98
N SER A 2 -13.82 -37.30 3.22
CA SER A 2 -13.03 -36.14 3.67
C SER A 2 -13.86 -34.87 3.56
N SER A 3 -14.27 -34.33 4.69
CA SER A 3 -14.86 -32.99 4.81
C SER A 3 -13.74 -31.94 4.79
N THR A 4 -13.54 -31.31 3.64
CA THR A 4 -12.68 -30.13 3.51
C THR A 4 -13.35 -28.95 4.22
N VAL A 5 -12.92 -28.68 5.45
CA VAL A 5 -13.29 -27.46 6.18
C VAL A 5 -12.60 -26.28 5.49
N GLN A 6 -13.28 -25.66 4.52
CA GLN A 6 -12.87 -24.38 3.97
C GLN A 6 -13.02 -23.32 5.08
N LYS A 7 -11.90 -22.92 5.69
CA LYS A 7 -11.83 -21.78 6.61
C LYS A 7 -12.25 -20.52 5.85
N ALA A 8 -13.51 -20.12 5.96
CA ALA A 8 -13.99 -18.83 5.49
C ALA A 8 -13.24 -17.72 6.26
N LYS A 9 -12.28 -17.07 5.60
CA LYS A 9 -11.69 -15.80 6.07
C LYS A 9 -12.85 -14.83 6.31
N LYS A 10 -13.02 -14.33 7.54
CA LYS A 10 -14.07 -13.35 7.89
C LYS A 10 -13.86 -12.07 7.06
N ALA A 11 -14.51 -11.97 5.90
CA ALA A 11 -14.49 -10.78 5.07
C ALA A 11 -15.52 -9.78 5.61
N LYS A 12 -15.07 -8.57 5.96
CA LYS A 12 -15.97 -7.46 6.27
C LYS A 12 -16.58 -6.96 4.96
N LYS A 13 -17.91 -6.96 4.86
CA LYS A 13 -18.63 -6.39 3.71
C LYS A 13 -18.76 -4.88 3.92
N ILE A 14 -18.55 -4.13 2.84
CA ILE A 14 -18.78 -2.69 2.80
C ILE A 14 -19.62 -2.37 1.56
N THR A 15 -20.47 -1.36 1.68
CA THR A 15 -21.20 -0.78 0.55
C THR A 15 -20.60 0.58 0.29
N ILE A 16 -20.28 0.87 -0.97
CA ILE A 16 -19.67 2.13 -1.38
C ILE A 16 -20.45 2.71 -2.56
N SER A 17 -20.57 4.03 -2.59
CA SER A 17 -21.04 4.76 -3.76
C SER A 17 -19.84 5.27 -4.54
N LEU A 18 -19.83 5.05 -5.85
CA LEU A 18 -18.76 5.47 -6.74
C LEU A 18 -19.31 6.40 -7.83
N PRO A 19 -18.49 7.35 -8.32
CA PRO A 19 -18.77 8.10 -9.54
C PRO A 19 -19.11 7.16 -10.71
N THR A 20 -20.04 7.60 -11.56
CA THR A 20 -20.56 6.78 -12.66
C THR A 20 -19.47 6.42 -13.67
N GLU A 21 -18.51 7.32 -13.88
CA GLU A 21 -17.37 7.13 -14.77
C GLU A 21 -16.52 5.94 -14.32
N ILE A 22 -16.20 5.87 -13.03
CA ILE A 22 -15.43 4.77 -12.43
C ILE A 22 -16.20 3.45 -12.56
N LEU A 23 -17.52 3.47 -12.37
CA LEU A 23 -18.33 2.26 -12.51
C LEU A 23 -18.25 1.69 -13.93
N LYS A 24 -18.30 2.56 -14.96
CA LYS A 24 -18.17 2.15 -16.37
C LYS A 24 -16.80 1.53 -16.65
N GLU A 25 -15.73 2.14 -16.15
CA GLU A 25 -14.37 1.58 -16.30
C GLU A 25 -14.26 0.18 -15.66
N VAL A 26 -14.83 0.01 -14.46
CA VAL A 26 -14.84 -1.29 -13.77
C VAL A 26 -15.67 -2.33 -14.54
N GLU A 27 -16.78 -1.94 -15.15
CA GLU A 27 -17.59 -2.82 -16.01
C GLU A 27 -16.85 -3.27 -17.27
N GLU A 28 -16.07 -2.37 -17.88
CA GLU A 28 -15.21 -2.76 -19.00
C GLU A 28 -14.12 -3.74 -18.57
N LEU A 29 -13.52 -3.51 -17.40
CA LEU A 29 -12.51 -4.41 -16.84
C LEU A 29 -13.09 -5.77 -16.48
N GLU A 30 -14.31 -5.82 -15.95
CA GLU A 30 -15.03 -7.07 -15.70
C GLU A 30 -15.19 -7.90 -16.98
N LYS A 31 -15.59 -7.26 -18.09
CA LYS A 31 -15.70 -7.92 -19.40
C LYS A 31 -14.34 -8.39 -19.94
N LYS A 32 -13.31 -7.55 -19.83
CA LYS A 32 -11.96 -7.84 -20.36
C LYS A 32 -11.27 -8.94 -19.57
N LEU A 33 -11.36 -8.90 -18.24
CA LEU A 33 -10.61 -9.77 -17.34
C LEU A 33 -11.41 -10.99 -16.88
N LYS A 34 -12.72 -11.05 -17.16
CA LYS A 34 -13.63 -12.11 -16.70
C LYS A 34 -13.58 -12.29 -15.17
N MET A 35 -13.46 -11.18 -14.44
CA MET A 35 -13.42 -11.14 -12.97
C MET A 35 -14.58 -10.31 -12.44
N PRO A 36 -15.18 -10.67 -11.28
CA PRO A 36 -16.29 -9.91 -10.72
C PRO A 36 -15.83 -8.53 -10.25
N LYS A 37 -16.71 -7.52 -10.37
CA LYS A 37 -16.45 -6.13 -9.94
C LYS A 37 -15.85 -6.04 -8.53
N SER A 38 -16.38 -6.82 -7.58
CA SER A 38 -15.92 -6.84 -6.19
C SER A 38 -14.46 -7.27 -6.05
N GLU A 39 -14.01 -8.23 -6.85
CA GLU A 39 -12.63 -8.69 -6.84
C GLU A 39 -11.70 -7.67 -7.49
N ILE A 40 -12.14 -7.06 -8.60
CA ILE A 40 -11.40 -5.97 -9.28
C ILE A 40 -11.17 -4.82 -8.30
N LEU A 41 -12.24 -4.35 -7.64
CA LEU A 41 -12.17 -3.27 -6.65
C LEU A 41 -11.32 -3.65 -5.44
N SER A 42 -11.40 -4.90 -4.98
CA SER A 42 -10.58 -5.37 -3.85
C SER A 42 -9.09 -5.35 -4.18
N LYS A 43 -8.70 -5.85 -5.36
CA LYS A 43 -7.30 -5.83 -5.82
C LYS A 43 -6.81 -4.40 -6.03
N ALA A 44 -7.64 -3.54 -6.61
CA ALA A 44 -7.31 -2.13 -6.81
C ALA A 44 -7.07 -1.41 -5.48
N LEU A 45 -7.95 -1.63 -4.49
CA LEU A 45 -7.82 -1.06 -3.15
C LEU A 45 -6.57 -1.58 -2.43
N GLU A 46 -6.27 -2.88 -2.55
CA GLU A 46 -5.08 -3.46 -1.94
C GLU A 46 -3.80 -2.84 -2.53
N LYS A 47 -3.73 -2.71 -3.85
CA LYS A 47 -2.62 -2.06 -4.54
C LYS A 47 -2.49 -0.60 -4.12
N PHE A 48 -3.59 0.15 -4.15
CA PHE A 48 -3.60 1.56 -3.72
C PHE A 48 -3.11 1.72 -2.28
N SER A 49 -3.54 0.85 -1.36
CA SER A 49 -3.11 0.90 0.05
C SER A 49 -1.59 0.68 0.20
N ARG A 50 -1.03 -0.27 -0.55
CA ARG A 50 0.43 -0.50 -0.58
C ARG A 50 1.18 0.71 -1.12
N ASP A 51 0.75 1.23 -2.26
CA ASP A 51 1.38 2.37 -2.93
C ASP A 51 1.28 3.64 -2.07
N TYR A 52 0.14 3.85 -1.41
CA TYR A 52 -0.08 4.99 -0.52
C TYR A 52 0.85 4.93 0.70
N LYS A 53 1.05 3.77 1.30
CA LYS A 53 2.02 3.60 2.40
C LYS A 53 3.43 3.94 1.96
N ALA A 54 3.85 3.45 0.79
CA ALA A 54 5.16 3.76 0.24
C ALA A 54 5.34 5.27 -0.02
N LYS A 55 4.34 5.92 -0.63
CA LYS A 55 4.35 7.38 -0.85
C LYS A 55 4.38 8.17 0.46
N LYS A 56 3.65 7.72 1.49
CA LYS A 56 3.67 8.34 2.82
C LYS A 56 5.06 8.27 3.45
N LEU A 57 5.72 7.10 3.39
CA LEU A 57 7.10 6.94 3.86
C LEU A 57 8.07 7.85 3.10
N GLN A 58 7.97 7.90 1.77
CA GLN A 58 8.78 8.81 0.96
C GLN A 58 8.56 10.28 1.34
N LYS A 59 7.30 10.67 1.61
CA LYS A 59 7.00 12.03 2.06
C LYS A 59 7.64 12.35 3.40
N ILE A 60 7.59 11.42 4.35
CA ILE A 60 8.25 11.57 5.66
C ILE A 60 9.76 11.68 5.49
N ALA A 61 10.38 10.78 4.72
CA ALA A 61 11.81 10.83 4.44
C ALA A 61 12.23 12.17 3.79
N LYS A 62 11.44 12.70 2.85
CA LYS A 62 11.69 14.02 2.25
C LYS A 62 11.56 15.17 3.24
N MET A 63 10.67 15.07 4.23
CA MET A 63 10.53 16.08 5.28
C MET A 63 11.70 16.03 6.28
N MET A 64 12.23 14.84 6.57
CA MET A 64 13.37 14.66 7.46
C MET A 64 14.73 14.95 6.79
N ALA A 65 14.84 14.76 5.47
CA ALA A 65 16.08 15.02 4.73
C ALA A 65 16.73 16.40 5.00
N PRO A 66 16.00 17.53 5.05
CA PRO A 66 16.59 18.81 5.41
C PRO A 66 17.06 18.89 6.87
N GLU A 67 16.38 18.21 7.80
CA GLU A 67 16.79 18.16 9.22
C GLU A 67 18.12 17.43 9.37
N TYR A 68 18.31 16.30 8.67
CA TYR A 68 19.58 15.57 8.63
C TYR A 68 20.71 16.33 7.91
N MET A 69 20.40 17.22 6.96
CA MET A 69 21.42 18.02 6.25
C MET A 69 21.85 19.27 7.01
N LEU A 70 21.00 19.79 7.91
CA LEU A 70 21.26 21.01 8.67
C LEU A 70 21.85 20.75 10.06
N ASP A 71 21.66 19.54 10.60
CA ASP A 71 22.13 19.19 11.94
C ASP A 71 23.49 18.49 11.89
N SER A 72 24.56 19.27 12.07
CA SER A 72 25.96 18.79 12.02
C SER A 72 26.26 17.73 13.08
N ASP A 73 25.53 17.74 14.19
CA ASP A 73 25.74 16.82 15.31
C ASP A 73 25.16 15.42 14.98
N LEU A 74 24.06 15.35 14.23
CA LEU A 74 23.47 14.09 13.75
C LEU A 74 24.33 13.43 12.65
N VAL A 75 24.91 14.25 11.76
CA VAL A 75 25.87 13.77 10.73
C VAL A 75 27.16 13.27 11.37
N ALA A 76 27.65 13.95 12.41
CA ALA A 76 28.83 13.51 13.16
C ALA A 76 28.62 12.14 13.84
N MET A 77 27.43 11.86 14.39
CA MET A 77 27.14 10.56 15.00
C MET A 77 27.01 9.41 14.01
N THR A 78 26.52 9.65 12.79
CA THR A 78 26.49 8.61 11.73
C THR A 78 27.87 8.32 11.14
N SER A 79 28.81 9.27 11.24
CA SER A 79 30.21 9.08 10.82
C SER A 79 30.96 8.12 11.75
N LEU A 80 30.64 8.14 13.05
CA LEU A 80 31.23 7.27 14.07
C LEU A 80 30.76 5.81 13.99
N ASP A 81 29.58 5.55 13.43
CA ASP A 81 29.05 4.19 13.20
C ASP A 81 29.78 3.46 12.06
N SER A 82 30.57 4.18 11.25
CA SER A 82 31.42 3.62 10.20
C SER A 82 32.88 3.38 10.61
N GLU A 83 33.25 3.70 11.86
CA GLU A 83 34.51 3.22 12.41
C GLU A 83 34.34 1.74 12.81
N GLU A 84 34.96 0.84 12.03
CA GLU A 84 35.14 -0.57 12.38
C GLU A 84 35.55 -0.66 13.87
N PHE A 85 34.69 -1.24 14.70
CA PHE A 85 35.10 -1.79 15.99
C PHE A 85 36.14 -2.88 15.72
N ARG A 86 37.42 -2.50 15.70
CA ARG A 86 38.56 -3.43 15.75
C ARG A 86 38.81 -3.90 17.17
#